data_AF-A0A356EVU1-F1
#
_entry.id   AF-A0A356EVU1-F1
#
_cell.length_a   1.000
_cell.length_b   1.000
_cell.length_c   1.000
_cell.angle_alpha   90.00
_cell.angle_beta   90.00
_cell.angle_gamma   90.00
#
_symmetry.space_group_name_H-M   'P 1'
#
loop_
_entity.id
_entity.type
_entity.pdbx_description
1 polymer ?
#
loop_
_entity_poly.entity_id
_entity_poly.type
_entity_poly.pdbx_seq_one_letter_code
_entity_poly.pdbx_strand_id
1 'polypeptide(L)'
;MDADGAGTTHSPATEYFVYDHDGSTNWALGDASTSNKGTIPFGADPSTDSGQIVLQLDENGTPTHRYLWGPAVDMLLADETVDDGGPEDVAWTLTDHQNSVRDIVVLDDNGTPGNPADDEWIVENHITYRAFGEKAAETGAVDCVFGFTGRYLDSLTGDQYNHQRWYKPATTRTEELPCYIIILSR
;
A
#
# COMPACT_ATOMS: atom_id res chain seq x y z
N MET A 1 -32.40 12.66 9.36
CA MET A 1 -32.32 13.53 10.55
C MET A 1 -32.03 12.62 11.72
N ASP A 2 -30.75 12.39 11.93
CA ASP A 2 -30.13 12.06 13.20
C ASP A 2 -30.22 13.24 14.17
N ALA A 3 -30.22 12.92 15.46
CA ALA A 3 -30.81 13.73 16.53
C ALA A 3 -29.86 14.78 17.14
N ASP A 4 -28.78 15.17 16.47
CA ASP A 4 -27.84 16.17 16.99
C ASP A 4 -27.61 17.37 16.06
N GLY A 5 -28.18 17.39 14.85
CA GLY A 5 -28.11 18.57 13.98
C GLY A 5 -26.68 19.02 13.63
N ALA A 6 -25.69 18.11 13.72
CA ALA A 6 -24.39 18.33 13.12
C ALA A 6 -24.54 18.03 11.62
N GLY A 7 -24.36 19.06 10.78
CA GLY A 7 -24.33 18.88 9.34
C GLY A 7 -23.33 17.78 8.97
N THR A 8 -23.65 17.00 7.94
CA THR A 8 -22.76 16.03 7.30
C THR A 8 -21.52 16.75 6.76
N THR A 9 -20.58 17.08 7.62
CA THR A 9 -19.22 17.45 7.22
C THR A 9 -18.53 16.15 6.87
N HIS A 10 -18.59 15.81 5.58
CA HIS A 10 -17.77 14.79 4.96
C HIS A 10 -16.31 15.01 5.39
N SER A 11 -15.73 14.01 6.06
CA SER A 11 -14.30 13.96 6.35
C SER A 11 -13.54 13.63 5.05
N PRO A 12 -12.34 14.16 4.81
CA PRO A 12 -11.60 13.84 3.58
C PRO A 12 -11.24 12.34 3.51
N ALA A 13 -11.03 11.86 2.28
CA ALA A 13 -11.01 10.45 1.90
C ALA A 13 -10.13 9.59 2.84
N THR A 14 -10.76 8.73 3.63
CA THR A 14 -10.07 7.81 4.54
C THR A 14 -9.63 6.58 3.76
N GLU A 15 -8.34 6.24 3.82
CA GLU A 15 -7.80 5.02 3.22
C GLU A 15 -7.52 3.98 4.30
N TYR A 16 -7.78 2.72 4.01
CA TYR A 16 -7.63 1.62 4.96
C TYR A 16 -6.74 0.51 4.40
N PHE A 17 -5.97 -0.13 5.27
CA PHE A 17 -5.06 -1.22 4.91
C PHE A 17 -5.45 -2.53 5.59
N VAL A 18 -5.28 -3.64 4.88
CA VAL A 18 -5.42 -5.01 5.38
C VAL A 18 -4.06 -5.68 5.39
N TYR A 19 -3.73 -6.35 6.49
CA TYR A 19 -2.48 -7.05 6.69
C TYR A 19 -2.68 -8.56 6.56
N ASP A 20 -1.71 -9.26 5.96
CA ASP A 20 -1.59 -10.72 6.11
C ASP A 20 -1.24 -11.01 7.57
N HIS A 21 -1.94 -11.93 8.21
CA HIS A 21 -1.73 -12.24 9.62
C HIS A 21 -1.05 -13.61 9.71
N ASP A 22 0.10 -13.68 10.40
CA ASP A 22 0.87 -14.92 10.58
C ASP A 22 -0.02 -16.07 11.08
N GLY A 23 0.11 -17.24 10.46
CA GLY A 23 -0.75 -18.42 10.53
C GLY A 23 -1.00 -19.05 11.91
N SER A 24 -0.57 -18.42 13.00
CA SER A 24 -0.84 -18.86 14.38
C SER A 24 -2.24 -18.52 14.91
N THR A 25 -3.01 -17.66 14.22
CA THR A 25 -4.42 -17.29 14.56
C THR A 25 -5.42 -17.58 13.43
N ASN A 26 -4.96 -18.30 12.39
CA ASN A 26 -5.60 -18.52 11.10
C ASN A 26 -6.76 -19.53 11.09
N TRP A 27 -7.91 -19.21 11.72
CA TRP A 27 -9.13 -19.99 11.41
C TRP A 27 -10.47 -19.26 11.43
N ALA A 28 -10.51 -17.95 11.70
CA ALA A 28 -11.80 -17.25 11.90
C ALA A 28 -12.18 -16.23 10.81
N LEU A 29 -11.42 -16.09 9.73
CA LEU A 29 -11.82 -15.25 8.58
C LEU A 29 -12.72 -16.00 7.57
N GLY A 30 -13.13 -17.24 7.89
CA GLY A 30 -14.07 -18.01 7.07
C GLY A 30 -15.52 -17.52 7.10
N ASP A 31 -15.92 -16.69 8.07
CA ASP A 31 -17.34 -16.35 8.31
C ASP A 31 -17.64 -14.85 8.51
N ALA A 32 -16.68 -13.92 8.30
CA ALA A 32 -16.87 -12.51 8.65
C ALA A 32 -17.11 -11.54 7.48
N SER A 33 -17.14 -12.01 6.23
CA SER A 33 -17.51 -11.16 5.09
C SER A 33 -19.00 -11.33 4.76
N THR A 34 -19.86 -10.65 5.51
CA THR A 34 -21.20 -10.32 5.03
C THR A 34 -21.46 -8.84 5.25
N SER A 35 -21.53 -8.10 4.14
CA SER A 35 -21.76 -6.66 4.06
C SER A 35 -23.16 -6.19 4.49
N ASN A 36 -23.86 -6.91 5.39
CA ASN A 36 -25.27 -6.64 5.68
C ASN A 36 -25.59 -6.19 7.12
N LYS A 37 -24.58 -5.99 7.98
CA LYS A 37 -24.74 -5.17 9.18
C LYS A 37 -23.42 -4.47 9.47
N GLY A 38 -23.46 -3.14 9.35
CA GLY A 38 -22.31 -2.26 9.49
C GLY A 38 -21.46 -2.54 10.73
N THR A 39 -20.17 -2.27 10.51
CA THR A 39 -19.07 -2.24 11.48
C THR A 39 -18.39 -3.58 11.79
N ILE A 40 -17.70 -4.13 10.79
CA ILE A 40 -16.32 -4.59 11.04
C ILE A 40 -15.50 -3.29 11.16
N PRO A 41 -14.72 -3.05 12.22
CA PRO A 41 -13.79 -1.93 12.22
C PRO A 41 -12.79 -2.20 11.11
N PHE A 42 -13.01 -1.56 10.00
CA PHE A 42 -12.11 -1.53 8.88
C PHE A 42 -10.93 -0.66 9.36
N GLY A 43 -9.80 -1.31 9.60
CA GLY A 43 -8.71 -0.72 10.34
C GLY A 43 -7.98 -1.81 11.08
N ALA A 44 -6.95 -2.34 10.45
CA ALA A 44 -5.93 -3.08 11.17
C ALA A 44 -5.41 -2.22 12.32
N ASP A 45 -5.19 -2.81 13.49
CA ASP A 45 -4.46 -2.15 14.56
C ASP A 45 -2.97 -2.44 14.32
N PRO A 46 -2.17 -1.47 13.84
CA PRO A 46 -0.74 -1.64 13.59
C PRO A 46 0.06 -2.16 14.81
N SER A 47 -0.51 -2.04 16.02
CA SER A 47 0.11 -2.55 17.25
C SER A 47 -0.16 -4.04 17.49
N THR A 48 -1.19 -4.63 16.88
CA THR A 48 -1.58 -6.04 17.06
C THR A 48 -1.56 -6.86 15.77
N ASP A 49 -1.65 -6.24 14.61
CA ASP A 49 -1.59 -6.91 13.32
C ASP A 49 -0.13 -7.06 12.87
N SER A 50 0.40 -8.26 13.11
CA SER A 50 1.73 -8.65 12.68
C SER A 50 1.68 -9.24 11.26
N GLY A 51 2.22 -8.50 10.28
CA GLY A 51 2.51 -9.01 8.95
C GLY A 51 2.66 -7.92 7.88
N GLN A 52 2.51 -8.29 6.62
CA GLN A 52 2.65 -7.39 5.46
C GLN A 52 1.29 -6.83 5.04
N ILE A 53 1.23 -5.58 4.59
CA ILE A 53 0.02 -5.01 3.99
C ILE A 53 -0.22 -5.73 2.66
N VAL A 54 -1.40 -6.33 2.49
CA VAL A 54 -1.78 -7.08 1.28
C VAL A 54 -2.88 -6.39 0.47
N LEU A 55 -3.64 -5.48 1.07
CA LEU A 55 -4.73 -4.76 0.43
C LEU A 55 -4.77 -3.30 0.88
N GLN A 56 -5.05 -2.39 -0.04
CA GLN A 56 -5.49 -1.03 0.23
C GLN A 56 -6.93 -0.87 -0.22
N LEU A 57 -7.69 -0.07 0.51
CA LEU A 57 -9.12 0.05 0.38
C LEU A 57 -9.54 1.52 0.51
N ASP A 58 -10.58 1.90 -0.23
CA ASP A 58 -11.17 3.24 -0.18
C ASP A 58 -11.98 3.49 1.11
N GLU A 59 -12.56 4.68 1.20
CA GLU A 59 -13.38 5.10 2.36
C GLU A 59 -14.64 4.26 2.59
N ASN A 60 -15.08 3.52 1.56
CA ASN A 60 -16.24 2.62 1.60
C ASN A 60 -15.85 1.16 1.88
N GLY A 61 -14.55 0.88 2.01
CA GLY A 61 -14.01 -0.45 2.18
C GLY A 61 -13.92 -1.26 0.88
N THR A 62 -13.95 -0.61 -0.27
CA THR A 62 -13.73 -1.23 -1.58
C THR A 62 -12.23 -1.36 -1.85
N PRO A 63 -11.72 -2.53 -2.28
CA PRO A 63 -10.31 -2.66 -2.64
C PRO A 63 -9.91 -1.71 -3.76
N THR A 64 -8.80 -1.01 -3.57
CA THR A 64 -8.17 -0.14 -4.57
C THR A 64 -6.82 -0.67 -5.01
N HIS A 65 -6.10 -1.39 -4.15
CA HIS A 65 -4.85 -2.07 -4.50
C HIS A 65 -4.75 -3.47 -3.90
N ARG A 66 -4.04 -4.37 -4.59
CA ARG A 66 -3.61 -5.67 -4.09
C ARG A 66 -2.10 -5.82 -4.23
N TYR A 67 -1.46 -6.29 -3.18
CA TYR A 67 0.00 -6.42 -3.16
C TYR A 67 0.41 -7.89 -3.18
N LEU A 68 1.28 -8.25 -4.13
CA LEU A 68 1.87 -9.58 -4.23
C LEU A 68 3.24 -9.58 -3.55
N TRP A 69 3.39 -10.39 -2.51
CA TRP A 69 4.65 -10.57 -1.79
C TRP A 69 5.35 -11.87 -2.18
N GLY A 70 6.68 -11.79 -2.23
CA GLY A 70 7.56 -12.93 -2.44
C GLY A 70 7.86 -13.68 -1.14
N PRO A 71 8.61 -14.80 -1.24
CA PRO A 71 8.92 -15.66 -0.09
C PRO A 71 9.95 -15.05 0.89
N ALA A 72 10.62 -13.97 0.51
CA ALA A 72 11.58 -13.27 1.37
C ALA A 72 10.91 -12.11 2.13
N VAL A 73 11.46 -11.77 3.29
CA VAL A 73 10.97 -10.65 4.12
C VAL A 73 11.02 -9.36 3.33
N ASP A 74 9.93 -8.59 3.36
CA ASP A 74 9.78 -7.29 2.69
C ASP A 74 10.01 -7.34 1.17
N MET A 75 9.83 -8.50 0.54
CA MET A 75 10.01 -8.67 -0.92
C MET A 75 8.69 -8.39 -1.65
N LEU A 76 8.42 -7.14 -2.00
CA LEU A 76 7.30 -6.80 -2.87
C LEU A 76 7.61 -7.29 -4.30
N LEU A 77 6.65 -7.95 -4.93
CA LEU A 77 6.75 -8.39 -6.33
C LEU A 77 5.88 -7.56 -7.26
N ALA A 78 4.65 -7.23 -6.84
CA ALA A 78 3.74 -6.44 -7.64
C ALA A 78 2.73 -5.66 -6.79
N ASP A 79 2.27 -4.55 -7.36
CA ASP A 79 1.15 -3.72 -6.94
C ASP A 79 0.11 -3.74 -8.07
N GLU A 80 -1.06 -4.30 -7.80
CA GLU A 80 -2.19 -4.30 -8.73
C GLU A 80 -3.18 -3.23 -8.31
N THR A 81 -3.44 -2.27 -9.20
CA THR A 81 -4.57 -1.35 -9.06
C THR A 81 -5.86 -2.12 -9.35
N VAL A 82 -6.85 -2.04 -8.47
CA VAL A 82 -8.12 -2.73 -8.67
C VAL A 82 -9.06 -1.83 -9.47
N ASP A 83 -9.01 -1.96 -10.80
CA ASP A 83 -9.92 -1.29 -11.73
C ASP A 83 -10.69 -2.31 -12.58
N ASP A 84 -10.45 -2.36 -13.89
CA ASP A 84 -11.21 -3.18 -14.84
C ASP A 84 -10.59 -4.59 -15.02
N GLY A 85 -9.42 -4.83 -14.41
CA GLY A 85 -8.70 -6.09 -14.47
C GLY A 85 -7.85 -6.24 -15.73
N GLY A 86 -7.50 -5.13 -16.38
CA GLY A 86 -6.57 -5.06 -17.49
C GLY A 86 -5.13 -5.42 -17.09
N PRO A 87 -4.28 -5.87 -18.03
CA PRO A 87 -2.88 -6.17 -17.72
C PRO A 87 -2.06 -4.94 -17.28
N GLU A 88 -2.45 -3.74 -17.69
CA GLU A 88 -1.85 -2.45 -17.31
C GLU A 88 -2.03 -2.13 -15.82
N ASP A 89 -3.00 -2.76 -15.16
CA ASP A 89 -3.30 -2.57 -13.74
C ASP A 89 -2.17 -3.10 -12.83
N VAL A 90 -1.33 -4.01 -13.33
CA VAL A 90 -0.28 -4.68 -12.54
C VAL A 90 1.09 -4.02 -12.76
N ALA A 91 1.53 -3.29 -11.75
CA ALA A 91 2.86 -2.72 -11.64
C ALA A 91 3.82 -3.70 -10.95
N TRP A 92 4.80 -4.21 -11.69
CA TRP A 92 5.84 -5.10 -11.18
C TRP A 92 7.00 -4.31 -10.58
N THR A 93 7.35 -4.61 -9.33
CA THR A 93 8.43 -3.92 -8.64
C THR A 93 9.74 -4.69 -8.75
N LEU A 94 10.79 -4.04 -9.25
CA LEU A 94 12.15 -4.56 -9.24
C LEU A 94 12.91 -3.94 -8.08
N THR A 95 13.39 -4.79 -7.18
CA THR A 95 14.00 -4.34 -5.92
C THR A 95 15.50 -4.58 -5.88
N ASP A 96 16.21 -3.81 -5.05
CA ASP A 96 17.62 -4.08 -4.74
C ASP A 96 17.80 -5.16 -3.66
N HIS A 97 19.04 -5.40 -3.24
CA HIS A 97 19.38 -6.42 -2.24
C HIS A 97 18.82 -6.17 -0.82
N GLN A 98 18.31 -4.96 -0.55
CA GLN A 98 17.61 -4.63 0.69
C GLN A 98 16.09 -4.64 0.48
N ASN A 99 15.63 -5.11 -0.68
CA ASN A 99 14.24 -5.04 -1.15
C ASN A 99 13.70 -3.61 -1.32
N SER A 100 14.57 -2.61 -1.52
CA SER A 100 14.09 -1.28 -1.88
C SER A 100 13.58 -1.29 -3.31
N VAL A 101 12.37 -0.79 -3.56
CA VAL A 101 11.83 -0.64 -4.92
C VAL A 101 12.70 0.34 -5.72
N ARG A 102 13.28 -0.13 -6.82
CA ARG A 102 14.16 0.66 -7.69
C ARG A 102 13.53 0.97 -9.03
N ASP A 103 12.78 0.03 -9.57
CA ASP A 103 12.07 0.22 -10.82
C ASP A 103 10.64 -0.32 -10.68
N ILE A 104 9.71 0.33 -11.37
CA ILE A 104 8.34 -0.12 -11.53
C ILE A 104 8.12 -0.35 -13.02
N VAL A 105 7.70 -1.57 -13.35
CA VAL A 105 7.51 -2.03 -14.72
C VAL A 105 6.04 -2.38 -14.93
N VAL A 106 5.44 -1.82 -15.97
CA VAL A 106 4.05 -2.13 -16.36
C VAL A 106 4.05 -2.74 -17.75
N LEU A 107 2.99 -3.48 -18.06
CA LEU A 107 2.71 -3.87 -19.44
C LEU A 107 1.88 -2.74 -20.09
N ASP A 108 2.41 -2.16 -21.15
CA ASP A 108 1.66 -1.26 -22.04
C ASP A 108 1.02 -2.13 -23.13
N ASP A 109 -0.32 -2.20 -23.16
CA ASP A 109 -1.09 -2.93 -24.16
C ASP A 109 -1.23 -2.15 -25.49
N ASN A 110 -0.57 -0.99 -25.59
CA ASN A 110 -0.58 -0.07 -26.71
C ASN A 110 -2.02 0.38 -27.09
N GLY A 111 -2.93 0.39 -26.12
CA GLY A 111 -4.35 0.69 -26.30
C GLY A 111 -5.12 -0.40 -27.04
N THR A 112 -4.64 -1.65 -27.03
CA THR A 112 -5.30 -2.80 -27.67
C THR A 112 -5.61 -3.95 -26.70
N PRO A 113 -6.57 -3.76 -25.78
CA PRO A 113 -6.89 -4.77 -24.77
C PRO A 113 -7.21 -6.15 -25.38
N GLY A 114 -6.52 -7.18 -24.88
CA GLY A 114 -6.72 -8.57 -25.31
C GLY A 114 -5.98 -8.97 -26.59
N ASN A 115 -5.16 -8.09 -27.16
CA ASN A 115 -4.28 -8.40 -28.30
C ASN A 115 -2.79 -8.33 -27.91
N PRO A 116 -2.18 -9.44 -27.45
CA PRO A 116 -0.82 -9.42 -26.93
C PRO A 116 0.29 -9.33 -28.00
N ALA A 117 -0.05 -8.97 -29.23
CA ALA A 117 0.88 -8.97 -30.37
C ALA A 117 1.79 -7.73 -30.38
N ASP A 118 1.35 -6.64 -29.77
CA ASP A 118 2.04 -5.35 -29.68
C ASP A 118 2.24 -4.86 -28.25
N ASP A 119 1.91 -5.67 -27.25
CA ASP A 119 2.20 -5.37 -25.84
C ASP A 119 3.73 -5.19 -25.62
N GLU A 120 4.08 -4.18 -24.82
CA GLU A 120 5.46 -3.87 -24.46
C GLU A 120 5.62 -3.76 -22.93
N TRP A 121 6.72 -4.29 -22.40
CA TRP A 121 7.10 -4.05 -21.00
C TRP A 121 7.91 -2.75 -20.91
N ILE A 122 7.42 -1.78 -20.16
CA ILE A 122 8.07 -0.48 -20.00
C ILE A 122 8.46 -0.24 -18.54
N VAL A 123 9.63 0.36 -18.34
CA VAL A 123 10.02 0.89 -17.02
C VAL A 123 9.35 2.25 -16.87
N GLU A 124 8.19 2.25 -16.21
CA GLU A 124 7.37 3.44 -16.04
C GLU A 124 7.94 4.38 -14.98
N ASN A 125 8.63 3.82 -13.98
CA ASN A 125 9.31 4.61 -12.96
C ASN A 125 10.67 4.01 -12.57
N HIS A 126 11.70 4.84 -12.47
CA HIS A 126 13.02 4.51 -11.92
C HIS A 126 13.30 5.40 -10.71
N ILE A 127 13.58 4.80 -9.56
CA ILE A 127 13.75 5.44 -8.26
C ILE A 127 15.16 5.18 -7.73
N THR A 128 15.87 6.26 -7.39
CA THR A 128 17.15 6.17 -6.67
C THR A 128 16.99 6.66 -5.24
N TYR A 129 17.65 6.00 -4.29
CA TYR A 129 17.66 6.36 -2.88
C TYR A 129 19.08 6.67 -2.44
N ARG A 130 19.21 7.64 -1.54
CA ARG A 130 20.42 7.79 -0.73
C ARG A 130 20.57 6.64 0.24
N ALA A 131 21.74 6.56 0.89
CA ALA A 131 22.08 5.47 1.81
C ALA A 131 21.06 5.24 2.95
N PHE A 132 20.29 6.26 3.31
CA PHE A 132 19.35 6.24 4.42
C PHE A 132 17.87 6.34 3.98
N GLY A 133 17.58 6.05 2.71
CA GLY A 133 16.20 5.93 2.20
C GLY A 133 15.57 7.21 1.66
N GLU A 134 16.24 8.36 1.74
CA GLU A 134 15.77 9.58 1.08
C GLU A 134 15.77 9.38 -0.44
N LYS A 135 14.61 9.59 -1.10
CA LYS A 135 14.47 9.55 -2.56
C LYS A 135 15.38 10.63 -3.18
N ALA A 136 16.38 10.21 -3.95
CA ALA A 136 17.39 11.08 -4.55
C ALA A 136 16.99 11.58 -5.94
N ALA A 137 16.35 10.72 -6.72
CA ALA A 137 15.78 11.03 -8.03
C ALA A 137 14.70 10.00 -8.40
N GLU A 138 13.80 10.42 -9.28
CA GLU A 138 12.68 9.64 -9.80
C GLU A 138 12.38 10.08 -11.24
N THR A 139 11.94 9.16 -12.10
CA THR A 139 11.67 9.45 -13.52
C THR A 139 10.20 9.35 -13.92
N GLY A 140 9.38 8.65 -13.14
CA GLY A 140 7.98 8.34 -13.46
C GLY A 140 6.96 8.96 -12.52
N ALA A 141 5.68 8.77 -12.84
CA ALA A 141 4.55 9.21 -12.02
C ALA A 141 3.79 8.05 -11.38
N VAL A 142 3.93 6.81 -11.88
CA VAL A 142 3.42 5.63 -11.21
C VAL A 142 4.16 5.46 -9.89
N ASP A 143 3.41 5.38 -8.81
CA ASP A 143 3.94 5.26 -7.45
C ASP A 143 3.54 3.91 -6.86
N CYS A 144 4.27 3.50 -5.82
CA CYS A 144 3.91 2.36 -5.00
C CYS A 144 4.07 2.78 -3.54
N VAL A 145 3.12 2.40 -2.70
CA VAL A 145 3.15 2.76 -1.27
C VAL A 145 4.31 2.11 -0.51
N PHE A 146 5.02 1.15 -1.11
CA PHE A 146 6.24 0.56 -0.57
C PHE A 146 7.46 1.05 -1.33
N GLY A 147 8.48 1.47 -0.58
CA GLY A 147 9.68 2.06 -1.17
C GLY A 147 10.96 1.49 -0.60
N PHE A 148 11.72 2.33 0.11
CA PHE A 148 12.99 1.94 0.71
C PHE A 148 12.81 0.75 1.67
N THR A 149 13.66 -0.26 1.54
CA THR A 149 13.61 -1.51 2.32
C THR A 149 12.28 -2.29 2.25
N GLY A 150 11.47 -2.08 1.20
CA GLY A 150 10.18 -2.75 1.03
C GLY A 150 9.12 -2.33 2.06
N ARG A 151 9.29 -1.15 2.66
CA ARG A 151 8.44 -0.66 3.75
C ARG A 151 7.46 0.39 3.26
N TYR A 152 6.30 0.42 3.93
CA TYR A 152 5.28 1.43 3.71
C TYR A 152 5.86 2.83 3.90
N LEU A 153 5.65 3.68 2.92
CA LEU A 153 6.02 5.08 2.90
C LEU A 153 4.72 5.91 2.85
N ASP A 154 4.52 6.74 3.85
CA ASP A 154 3.44 7.73 3.80
C ASP A 154 3.85 8.85 2.84
N SER A 155 3.13 8.97 1.72
CA SER A 155 3.39 9.97 0.68
C SER A 155 3.16 11.41 1.14
N LEU A 156 2.37 11.63 2.21
CA LEU A 156 2.10 12.97 2.73
C LEU A 156 3.26 13.48 3.59
N THR A 157 3.79 12.64 4.47
CA THR A 157 4.86 13.02 5.41
C THR A 157 6.25 12.71 4.88
N GLY A 158 6.36 11.75 3.97
CA GLY A 158 7.62 11.16 3.55
C GLY A 158 8.22 10.24 4.61
N ASP A 159 7.44 9.83 5.62
CA ASP A 159 7.90 8.97 6.70
C ASP A 159 7.63 7.49 6.36
N GLN A 160 8.61 6.66 6.68
CA GLN A 160 8.53 5.23 6.49
C GLN A 160 8.07 4.57 7.78
N TYR A 161 7.14 3.63 7.67
CA TYR A 161 6.66 2.85 8.78
C TYR A 161 7.42 1.53 8.95
N ASN A 162 8.09 1.38 10.10
CA ASN A 162 8.86 0.20 10.47
C ASN A 162 8.18 -0.55 11.64
N HIS A 163 6.92 -0.94 11.44
CA HIS A 163 6.03 -1.70 12.36
C HIS A 163 5.71 -1.02 13.70
N GLN A 164 6.68 -0.52 14.42
CA GLN A 164 6.42 0.09 15.74
C GLN A 164 6.98 1.50 15.83
N ARG A 165 7.61 1.98 14.75
CA ARG A 165 8.30 3.26 14.71
C ARG A 165 8.18 3.88 13.33
N TRP A 166 8.00 5.19 13.33
CA TRP A 166 8.14 6.00 12.14
C TRP A 166 9.61 6.39 11.96
N TYR A 167 10.08 6.29 10.74
CA TYR A 167 11.44 6.63 10.34
C TYR A 167 11.38 7.74 9.29
N LYS A 168 12.10 8.84 9.53
CA LYS A 168 12.18 10.00 8.65
C LYS A 168 13.44 9.91 7.79
N PRO A 169 13.39 9.49 6.52
CA PRO A 169 14.58 9.28 5.72
C PRO A 169 15.36 10.57 5.49
N ALA A 170 14.66 11.70 5.29
CA ALA A 170 15.25 13.02 5.06
C ALA A 170 16.13 13.54 6.21
N THR A 171 15.88 13.07 7.45
CA THR A 171 16.65 13.48 8.63
C THR A 171 17.35 12.32 9.32
N THR A 172 17.22 11.10 8.77
CA THR A 172 17.78 9.86 9.32
C THR A 172 17.37 9.60 10.78
N ARG A 173 16.16 10.04 11.17
CA ARG A 173 15.68 9.99 12.56
C ARG A 173 14.51 9.04 12.71
N THR A 174 14.52 8.23 13.76
CA THR A 174 13.33 7.50 14.23
C THR A 174 12.56 8.36 15.22
N GLU A 175 11.24 8.42 15.08
CA GLU A 175 10.35 9.09 16.01
C GLU A 175 9.58 8.04 16.83
N GLU A 176 9.69 8.14 18.15
CA GLU A 176 8.76 7.47 19.07
C GLU A 176 7.53 8.36 19.18
N LEU A 177 6.61 8.22 18.24
CA LEU A 177 5.24 8.69 18.48
C LEU A 177 4.61 7.66 19.42
N PRO A 178 3.90 8.07 20.50
CA PRO A 178 3.06 7.14 21.22
C PRO A 178 2.14 6.47 20.20
N CYS A 179 1.97 5.16 20.31
CA CYS A 179 1.13 4.35 19.44
C CYS A 179 -0.32 4.85 19.55
N TYR A 180 -0.61 5.94 18.85
CA TYR A 180 -1.96 6.39 18.57
C TYR A 180 -2.41 5.53 17.41
N ILE A 181 -3.63 5.03 17.49
CA ILE A 181 -4.31 4.41 16.36
C ILE A 181 -4.14 5.38 15.19
N ILE A 182 -3.32 5.03 14.20
CA ILE A 182 -3.17 5.88 13.03
C ILE A 182 -4.35 5.51 12.15
N ILE A 183 -5.51 6.05 12.51
CA ILE A 183 -6.49 6.38 11.50
C ILE A 183 -5.76 7.42 10.66
N LEU A 184 -5.23 7.00 9.50
CA LEU A 184 -4.79 7.92 8.46
C LEU A 184 -6.07 8.60 7.93
N SER A 185 -6.63 9.50 8.72
CA SER A 185 -7.69 10.40 8.28
C SER A 185 -7.00 11.45 7.42
N ARG A 186 -7.19 11.35 6.11
CA ARG A 186 -6.93 12.48 5.22
C ARG A 186 -7.88 13.63 5.55
#